data_AF-A0A1A8XVX6-F1
#
_entry.id   AF-A0A1A8XVX6-F1
#
_cell.length_a   1.000
_cell.length_b   1.000
_cell.length_c   1.000
_cell.angle_alpha   90.00
_cell.angle_beta   90.00
_cell.angle_gamma   90.00
#
_symmetry.space_group_name_H-M   'P 1'
#
loop_
_entity.id
_entity.type
_entity.pdbx_description
1 polymer ?
#
loop_
_entity_poly.entity_id
_entity_poly.type
_entity_poly.pdbx_seq_one_letter_code
_entity_poly.pdbx_strand_id
1 'polypeptide(L)'
;MLTYLGCSALAVFTSTVVLLLLDTLPFLAATHFILAVAILPLIFGAIAHFVPVLTRSGKPHRAVLLAPLLLQVSGLLVFLHFYGRLGPGALLAAVVTSLPVCLGFVGWLIARARHTLGKPHPGWRWYLAALLCLTIGLALVPAMQFWPEARQELRGLHLHLNLLGFVGLTAIGTLQVLLPTILSGPDIDAAVRLRRDLPLAVAGVLLVSLGAAFGWPLSLPGAGLLIFAVCRLGLAWLRRYGLRVLIGDGASASLLAALFGFLLILVFGTAHAFGVMGGHDTVLACMAVFLLPLVTGALSQLMPVWRHPGRRTEARDQMRAVLVQGGAIRALLFISGGSLLAIGLSAGYWLTAAGLLMFLYGIVRAFCFPGAEQNGI
;
A
#
# COMPACT_ATOMS: atom_id res chain seq x y z
N MET A 1 2.64 -11.63 14.48
CA MET A 1 2.31 -11.65 13.04
C MET A 1 2.45 -10.29 12.36
N LEU A 2 1.71 -9.23 12.76
CA LEU A 2 1.78 -7.94 12.05
C LEU A 2 3.19 -7.33 12.02
N THR A 3 3.92 -7.42 13.13
CA THR A 3 5.35 -7.07 13.19
C THR A 3 6.17 -7.83 12.17
N TYR A 4 5.96 -9.15 12.05
CA TYR A 4 6.62 -9.98 11.05
C TYR A 4 6.27 -9.52 9.62
N LEU A 5 5.00 -9.25 9.31
CA LEU A 5 4.59 -8.77 7.99
C LEU A 5 5.24 -7.42 7.65
N GLY A 6 5.35 -6.52 8.63
CA GLY A 6 6.05 -5.25 8.49
C GLY A 6 7.55 -5.43 8.20
N CYS A 7 8.25 -6.25 8.99
CA CYS A 7 9.67 -6.55 8.78
C CYS A 7 9.90 -7.29 7.45
N SER A 8 9.02 -8.24 7.10
CA SER A 8 9.05 -8.98 5.85
C SER A 8 8.87 -8.04 4.66
N ALA A 9 7.94 -7.08 4.73
CA ALA A 9 7.77 -6.08 3.68
C ALA A 9 9.05 -5.24 3.47
N LEU A 10 9.69 -4.80 4.56
CA LEU A 10 10.97 -4.08 4.46
C LEU A 10 12.09 -4.94 3.86
N ALA A 11 12.19 -6.21 4.24
CA ALA A 11 13.16 -7.13 3.68
C ALA A 11 12.95 -7.35 2.18
N VAL A 12 11.69 -7.52 1.74
CA VAL A 12 11.32 -7.64 0.33
C VAL A 12 11.68 -6.37 -0.45
N PHE A 13 11.28 -5.18 0.03
CA PHE A 13 11.65 -3.93 -0.65
C PHE A 13 13.17 -3.76 -0.77
N THR A 14 13.90 -4.05 0.31
CA THR A 14 15.36 -3.91 0.33
C THR A 14 16.02 -4.89 -0.63
N SER A 15 15.64 -6.16 -0.58
CA SER A 15 16.16 -7.18 -1.50
C SER A 15 15.78 -6.88 -2.95
N THR A 16 14.57 -6.40 -3.24
CA THR A 16 14.20 -5.96 -4.60
C THR A 16 15.11 -4.84 -5.09
N VAL A 17 15.34 -3.79 -4.29
CA VAL A 17 16.22 -2.68 -4.70
C VAL A 17 17.65 -3.16 -4.94
N VAL A 18 18.19 -4.02 -4.05
CA VAL A 18 19.54 -4.59 -4.22
C VAL A 18 19.62 -5.45 -5.48
N LEU A 19 18.67 -6.36 -5.70
CA LEU A 19 18.70 -7.25 -6.85
C LEU A 19 18.49 -6.52 -8.18
N LEU A 20 17.70 -5.43 -8.19
CA LEU A 20 17.56 -4.53 -9.35
C LEU A 20 18.84 -3.73 -9.62
N LEU A 21 19.53 -3.26 -8.58
CA LEU A 21 20.86 -2.62 -8.73
C LEU A 21 21.91 -3.58 -9.29
N LEU A 22 21.78 -4.87 -9.00
CA LEU A 22 22.65 -5.94 -9.53
C LEU A 22 22.20 -6.47 -10.90
N ASP A 23 21.08 -5.97 -11.45
CA ASP A 23 20.48 -6.44 -12.71
C ASP A 23 20.20 -7.96 -12.74
N THR A 24 19.81 -8.53 -11.59
CA THR A 24 19.58 -9.97 -11.43
C THR A 24 18.11 -10.35 -11.30
N LEU A 25 17.21 -9.36 -11.31
CA LEU A 25 15.79 -9.57 -11.03
C LEU A 25 14.92 -9.16 -12.22
N PRO A 26 14.24 -10.11 -12.89
CA PRO A 26 13.29 -9.78 -13.95
C PRO A 26 12.19 -8.84 -13.44
N PHE A 27 11.75 -7.89 -14.28
CA PHE A 27 10.75 -6.88 -13.92
C PHE A 27 9.45 -7.47 -13.34
N LEU A 28 8.89 -8.51 -13.97
CA LEU A 28 7.68 -9.17 -13.47
C LEU A 28 7.90 -9.86 -12.13
N ALA A 29 9.09 -10.41 -11.89
CA ALA A 29 9.45 -10.99 -10.60
C ALA A 29 9.56 -9.89 -9.54
N ALA A 30 10.25 -8.78 -9.83
CA ALA A 30 10.39 -7.64 -8.92
C ALA A 30 9.02 -7.07 -8.48
N THR A 31 8.13 -6.84 -9.44
CA THR A 31 6.79 -6.30 -9.19
C THR A 31 5.93 -7.23 -8.32
N HIS A 32 5.92 -8.53 -8.60
CA HIS A 32 5.16 -9.48 -7.80
C HIS A 32 5.82 -9.79 -6.45
N PHE A 33 7.14 -9.67 -6.34
CA PHE A 33 7.81 -9.79 -5.05
C PHE A 33 7.31 -8.68 -4.10
N ILE A 34 7.35 -7.43 -4.55
CA ILE A 34 6.83 -6.30 -3.77
C ILE A 34 5.31 -6.43 -3.55
N LEU A 35 4.52 -6.57 -4.61
CA LEU A 35 3.06 -6.45 -4.49
C LEU A 35 2.41 -7.69 -3.86
N ALA A 36 2.83 -8.90 -4.24
CA ALA A 36 2.20 -10.14 -3.79
C ALA A 36 2.85 -10.73 -2.51
N VAL A 37 4.17 -10.60 -2.33
CA VAL A 37 4.85 -11.16 -1.13
C VAL A 37 4.88 -10.16 0.02
N ALA A 38 4.99 -8.85 -0.24
CA ALA A 38 5.04 -7.85 0.81
C ALA A 38 3.71 -7.11 1.02
N ILE A 39 3.22 -6.40 0.00
CA ILE A 39 2.10 -5.46 0.16
C ILE A 39 0.77 -6.16 0.40
N LEU A 40 0.42 -7.17 -0.42
CA LEU A 40 -0.83 -7.93 -0.29
C LEU A 40 -1.03 -8.50 1.13
N PRO A 41 -0.11 -9.30 1.69
CA PRO A 41 -0.30 -9.85 3.03
C PRO A 41 -0.25 -8.76 4.11
N LEU A 42 0.57 -7.72 3.95
CA LEU A 42 0.59 -6.59 4.88
C LEU A 42 -0.77 -5.86 4.92
N ILE A 43 -1.39 -5.62 3.76
CA ILE A 43 -2.73 -5.02 3.64
C ILE A 43 -3.77 -5.91 4.31
N PHE A 44 -3.78 -7.22 4.04
CA PHE A 44 -4.74 -8.13 4.69
C PHE A 44 -4.56 -8.15 6.21
N GLY A 45 -3.31 -8.13 6.69
CA GLY A 45 -3.00 -7.98 8.11
C GLY A 45 -3.53 -6.67 8.68
N ALA A 46 -3.32 -5.55 7.98
CA ALA A 46 -3.83 -4.24 8.39
C ALA A 46 -5.36 -4.19 8.41
N ILE A 47 -6.04 -4.75 7.40
CA ILE A 47 -7.50 -4.87 7.35
C ILE A 47 -8.00 -5.68 8.55
N ALA A 48 -7.40 -6.84 8.82
CA ALA A 48 -7.75 -7.68 9.97
C ALA A 48 -7.55 -6.95 11.31
N HIS A 49 -6.58 -6.03 11.38
CA HIS A 49 -6.32 -5.20 12.55
C HIS A 49 -7.32 -4.04 12.70
N PHE A 50 -7.64 -3.33 11.62
CA PHE A 50 -8.46 -2.12 11.68
C PHE A 50 -9.96 -2.37 11.66
N VAL A 51 -10.44 -3.36 10.90
CA VAL A 51 -11.89 -3.61 10.74
C VAL A 51 -12.61 -3.84 12.08
N PRO A 52 -12.08 -4.58 13.07
CA PRO A 52 -12.71 -4.71 14.39
C PRO A 52 -12.94 -3.35 15.08
N VAL A 53 -12.00 -2.41 14.95
CA VAL A 53 -12.13 -1.05 15.49
C VAL A 53 -13.21 -0.28 14.74
N LEU A 54 -13.22 -0.33 13.40
CA LEU A 54 -14.21 0.36 12.57
C LEU A 54 -15.65 -0.14 12.76
N THR A 55 -15.79 -1.40 13.19
CA THR A 55 -17.07 -2.08 13.39
C THR A 55 -17.43 -2.27 14.87
N ARG A 56 -16.63 -1.72 15.81
CA ARG A 56 -16.81 -1.88 17.27
C ARG A 56 -17.13 -3.33 17.65
N SER A 57 -16.35 -4.26 17.12
CA SER A 57 -16.59 -5.70 17.25
C SER A 57 -15.38 -6.42 17.86
N GLY A 58 -15.59 -7.66 18.30
CA GLY A 58 -14.56 -8.46 18.98
C GLY A 58 -13.39 -8.87 18.09
N LYS A 59 -12.43 -9.61 18.64
CA LYS A 59 -11.24 -10.05 17.89
C LYS A 59 -11.59 -10.89 16.64
N PRO A 60 -10.78 -10.85 15.56
CA PRO A 60 -10.94 -11.74 14.41
C PRO A 60 -10.77 -13.22 14.79
N HIS A 61 -11.44 -14.11 14.06
CA HIS A 61 -11.22 -15.54 14.16
C HIS A 61 -9.79 -15.91 13.70
N ARG A 62 -9.23 -17.02 14.22
CA ARG A 62 -7.85 -17.46 13.88
C ARG A 62 -7.63 -17.60 12.37
N ALA A 63 -8.60 -18.10 11.63
CA ALA A 63 -8.52 -18.23 10.16
C ALA A 63 -8.27 -16.88 9.46
N VAL A 64 -8.95 -15.82 9.90
CA VAL A 64 -8.76 -14.45 9.37
C VAL A 64 -7.37 -13.92 9.74
N LEU A 65 -6.88 -14.25 10.93
CA LEU A 65 -5.54 -13.88 11.36
C LEU A 65 -4.46 -14.64 10.56
N LEU A 66 -4.68 -15.88 10.13
CA LEU A 66 -3.67 -16.65 9.39
C LEU A 66 -3.69 -16.40 7.87
N ALA A 67 -4.79 -15.88 7.33
CA ALA A 67 -4.94 -15.60 5.90
C ALA A 67 -3.81 -14.76 5.28
N PRO A 68 -3.25 -13.70 5.93
CA PRO A 68 -2.09 -13.00 5.40
C PRO A 68 -0.88 -13.90 5.13
N LEU A 69 -0.61 -14.88 5.98
CA LEU A 69 0.53 -15.79 5.78
C LEU A 69 0.28 -16.72 4.59
N LEU A 70 -0.95 -17.20 4.44
CA LEU A 70 -1.33 -18.01 3.29
C LEU A 70 -1.21 -17.22 1.97
N LEU A 71 -1.65 -15.96 1.95
CA LEU A 71 -1.47 -15.06 0.80
C LEU A 71 0.00 -14.76 0.51
N GLN A 72 0.84 -14.66 1.54
CA GLN A 72 2.28 -14.48 1.36
C GLN A 72 2.91 -15.70 0.68
N VAL A 73 2.50 -16.92 1.05
CA VAL A 73 2.91 -18.16 0.37
C VAL A 73 2.43 -18.15 -1.09
N SER A 74 1.17 -17.80 -1.35
CA SER A 74 0.67 -17.63 -2.73
C SER A 74 1.49 -16.61 -3.51
N GLY A 75 1.86 -15.49 -2.90
CA GLY A 75 2.73 -14.48 -3.51
C GLY A 75 4.12 -15.01 -3.85
N LEU A 76 4.71 -15.84 -2.99
CA LEU A 76 6.01 -16.46 -3.23
C LEU A 76 5.96 -17.43 -4.42
N LEU A 77 4.86 -18.18 -4.58
CA LEU A 77 4.66 -19.03 -5.76
C LEU A 77 4.65 -18.20 -7.05
N VAL A 78 3.94 -17.07 -7.06
CA VAL A 78 3.88 -16.15 -8.22
C VAL A 78 5.26 -15.54 -8.49
N PHE A 79 5.96 -15.09 -7.45
CA PHE A 79 7.32 -14.56 -7.56
C PHE A 79 8.27 -15.59 -8.18
N LEU A 80 8.32 -16.80 -7.64
CA LEU A 80 9.21 -17.87 -8.11
C LEU A 80 8.88 -18.32 -9.54
N HIS A 81 7.61 -18.24 -9.94
CA HIS A 81 7.22 -18.46 -11.32
C HIS A 81 7.84 -17.42 -12.26
N PHE A 82 7.65 -16.12 -11.98
CA PHE A 82 8.22 -15.05 -12.80
C PHE A 82 9.75 -14.94 -12.70
N TYR A 83 10.34 -15.47 -11.63
CA TYR A 83 11.79 -15.62 -11.49
C TYR A 83 12.35 -16.82 -12.27
N GLY A 84 11.50 -17.65 -12.88
CA GLY A 84 11.91 -18.79 -13.71
C GLY A 84 12.23 -20.08 -12.93
N ARG A 85 11.82 -20.18 -11.67
CA ARG A 85 12.08 -21.36 -10.81
C ARG A 85 10.91 -22.34 -10.72
N LEU A 86 9.69 -21.90 -11.03
CA LEU A 86 8.48 -22.74 -10.99
C LEU A 86 7.70 -22.68 -12.30
N GLY A 87 7.10 -23.81 -12.69
CA GLY A 87 6.25 -23.90 -13.89
C GLY A 87 4.87 -23.25 -13.73
N PRO A 88 4.01 -23.31 -14.78
CA PRO A 88 2.70 -22.66 -14.81
C PRO A 88 1.73 -23.08 -13.68
N GLY A 89 1.89 -24.29 -13.13
CA GLY A 89 1.08 -24.78 -12.01
C GLY A 89 1.18 -23.90 -10.75
N ALA A 90 2.27 -23.14 -10.57
CA ALA A 90 2.42 -22.21 -9.47
C ALA A 90 1.42 -21.04 -9.53
N LEU A 91 1.11 -20.53 -10.73
CA LEU A 91 0.10 -19.48 -10.91
C LEU A 91 -1.30 -20.00 -10.59
N LEU A 92 -1.63 -21.22 -11.04
CA LEU A 92 -2.92 -21.84 -10.73
C LEU A 92 -3.07 -22.06 -9.22
N ALA A 93 -2.05 -22.63 -8.58
CA ALA A 93 -2.05 -22.83 -7.12
C ALA A 93 -2.20 -21.52 -6.36
N ALA A 94 -1.52 -20.45 -6.81
CA ALA A 94 -1.66 -19.13 -6.23
C ALA A 94 -3.09 -18.59 -6.33
N VAL A 95 -3.74 -18.69 -7.50
CA VAL A 95 -5.12 -18.22 -7.73
C VAL A 95 -6.14 -19.03 -6.95
N VAL A 96 -6.06 -20.37 -7.01
CA VAL A 96 -6.97 -21.29 -6.31
C VAL A 96 -6.90 -21.09 -4.80
N THR A 97 -5.76 -20.60 -4.29
CA THR A 97 -5.61 -20.26 -2.87
C THR A 97 -6.07 -18.84 -2.56
N SER A 98 -5.62 -17.84 -3.33
CA SER A 98 -5.83 -16.43 -3.00
C SER A 98 -7.26 -15.95 -3.25
N LEU A 99 -7.95 -16.48 -4.27
CA LEU A 99 -9.31 -16.07 -4.62
C LEU A 99 -10.33 -16.46 -3.53
N PRO A 100 -10.37 -17.71 -3.01
CA PRO A 100 -11.23 -18.06 -1.88
C PRO A 100 -10.90 -17.27 -0.61
N VAL A 101 -9.62 -17.02 -0.32
CA VAL A 101 -9.23 -16.19 0.84
C VAL A 101 -9.77 -14.77 0.70
N CYS A 102 -9.68 -14.17 -0.49
CA CYS A 102 -10.19 -12.84 -0.76
C CYS A 102 -11.73 -12.78 -0.64
N LEU A 103 -12.44 -13.75 -1.22
CA LEU A 103 -13.90 -13.89 -1.07
C LEU A 103 -14.32 -14.09 0.40
N GLY A 104 -13.57 -14.91 1.14
CA GLY A 104 -13.76 -15.10 2.57
C GLY A 104 -13.59 -13.80 3.36
N PHE A 105 -12.60 -12.98 3.02
CA PHE A 105 -12.43 -11.65 3.60
C PHE A 105 -13.57 -10.70 3.27
N VAL A 106 -14.06 -10.69 2.02
CA VAL A 106 -15.25 -9.92 1.61
C VAL A 106 -16.45 -10.32 2.46
N GLY A 107 -16.74 -11.61 2.57
CA GLY A 107 -17.83 -12.14 3.41
C GLY A 107 -17.66 -11.77 4.88
N TRP A 108 -16.44 -11.89 5.41
CA TRP A 108 -16.09 -11.52 6.78
C TRP A 108 -16.30 -10.02 7.07
N LEU A 109 -15.90 -9.13 6.15
CA LEU A 109 -16.12 -7.68 6.26
C LEU A 109 -17.62 -7.35 6.32
N ILE A 110 -18.40 -7.92 5.38
CA ILE A 110 -19.83 -7.70 5.29
C ILE A 110 -20.55 -8.19 6.55
N ALA A 111 -20.22 -9.41 7.01
CA ALA A 111 -20.78 -9.97 8.24
C ALA A 111 -20.50 -9.06 9.44
N ARG A 112 -19.26 -8.58 9.62
CA ARG A 112 -18.93 -7.67 10.72
C ARG A 112 -19.63 -6.33 10.63
N ALA A 113 -19.72 -5.75 9.43
CA ALA A 113 -20.45 -4.51 9.24
C ALA A 113 -21.93 -4.65 9.61
N ARG A 114 -22.55 -5.79 9.31
CA ARG A 114 -23.95 -6.10 9.66
C ARG A 114 -24.16 -6.31 11.17
N HIS A 115 -23.19 -6.93 11.84
CA HIS A 115 -23.24 -7.18 13.30
C HIS A 115 -22.63 -6.06 14.14
N THR A 116 -22.35 -4.89 13.55
CA THR A 116 -21.83 -3.73 14.29
C THR A 116 -22.91 -3.16 15.20
N LEU A 117 -22.56 -2.88 16.46
CA LEU A 117 -23.44 -2.10 17.34
C LEU A 117 -23.50 -0.65 16.85
N GLY A 118 -24.67 -0.23 16.35
CA GLY A 118 -24.88 1.06 15.69
C GLY A 118 -24.36 1.09 14.24
N LYS A 119 -24.04 2.28 13.71
CA LYS A 119 -23.54 2.40 12.33
C LYS A 119 -22.03 2.16 12.26
N PRO A 120 -21.52 1.24 11.42
CA PRO A 120 -20.08 1.02 11.27
C PRO A 120 -19.40 2.26 10.65
N HIS A 121 -18.16 2.51 11.04
CA HIS A 121 -17.37 3.62 10.50
C HIS A 121 -17.14 3.42 9.00
N PRO A 122 -17.42 4.42 8.13
CA PRO A 122 -17.50 4.24 6.67
C PRO A 122 -16.21 3.74 5.99
N GLY A 123 -15.06 3.83 6.67
CA GLY A 123 -13.78 3.29 6.20
C GLY A 123 -13.83 1.80 5.83
N TRP A 124 -14.70 0.99 6.44
CA TRP A 124 -14.80 -0.44 6.07
C TRP A 124 -15.24 -0.64 4.60
N ARG A 125 -16.01 0.31 4.03
CA ARG A 125 -16.47 0.26 2.64
C ARG A 125 -15.34 0.48 1.64
N TRP A 126 -14.30 1.21 2.02
CA TRP A 126 -13.09 1.37 1.22
C TRP A 126 -12.31 0.06 1.14
N TYR A 127 -12.16 -0.64 2.28
CA TYR A 127 -11.58 -1.98 2.28
C TYR A 127 -12.41 -2.99 1.49
N LEU A 128 -13.74 -2.92 1.58
CA LEU A 128 -14.61 -3.77 0.77
C LEU A 128 -14.39 -3.50 -0.73
N ALA A 129 -14.41 -2.23 -1.16
CA ALA A 129 -14.19 -1.87 -2.56
C ALA A 129 -12.81 -2.33 -3.06
N ALA A 130 -11.77 -2.13 -2.27
CA ALA A 130 -10.42 -2.60 -2.56
C ALA A 130 -10.35 -4.13 -2.74
N LEU A 131 -11.00 -4.89 -1.84
CA LEU A 131 -11.04 -6.35 -1.92
C LEU A 131 -11.87 -6.85 -3.11
N LEU A 132 -12.93 -6.15 -3.49
CA LEU A 132 -13.69 -6.46 -4.70
C LEU A 132 -12.84 -6.24 -5.96
N CYS A 133 -12.08 -5.14 -6.03
CA CYS A 133 -11.11 -4.91 -7.11
C CYS A 133 -10.06 -6.03 -7.18
N LEU A 134 -9.50 -6.44 -6.02
CA LEU A 134 -8.56 -7.57 -5.95
C LEU A 134 -9.20 -8.88 -6.42
N THR A 135 -10.44 -9.16 -5.98
CA THR A 135 -11.17 -10.38 -6.36
C THR A 135 -11.34 -10.47 -7.88
N ILE A 136 -11.75 -9.37 -8.50
CA ILE A 136 -11.87 -9.27 -9.96
C ILE A 136 -10.47 -9.45 -10.58
N GLY A 137 -9.46 -8.71 -10.12
CA GLY A 137 -8.09 -8.83 -10.62
C GLY A 137 -7.51 -10.25 -10.55
N LEU A 138 -7.79 -10.99 -9.48
CA LEU A 138 -7.38 -12.39 -9.34
C LEU A 138 -8.14 -13.32 -10.30
N ALA A 139 -9.44 -13.10 -10.51
CA ALA A 139 -10.23 -13.86 -11.48
C ALA A 139 -9.79 -13.63 -12.93
N LEU A 140 -9.15 -12.49 -13.23
CA LEU A 140 -8.58 -12.24 -14.56
C LEU A 140 -7.37 -13.11 -14.90
N VAL A 141 -6.68 -13.67 -13.89
CA VAL A 141 -5.50 -14.53 -14.13
C VAL A 141 -5.87 -15.80 -14.92
N PRO A 142 -6.84 -16.62 -14.49
CA PRO A 142 -7.31 -17.74 -15.30
C PRO A 142 -8.04 -17.27 -16.56
N ALA A 143 -8.75 -16.13 -16.54
CA ALA A 143 -9.41 -15.58 -17.74
C ALA A 143 -8.42 -15.35 -18.90
N MET A 144 -7.21 -14.86 -18.61
CA MET A 144 -6.14 -14.70 -19.61
C MET A 144 -5.68 -16.02 -20.27
N GLN A 145 -6.00 -17.17 -19.67
CA GLN A 145 -5.74 -18.48 -20.28
C GLN A 145 -6.87 -18.91 -21.21
N PHE A 146 -8.12 -18.55 -20.91
CA PHE A 146 -9.30 -18.88 -21.72
C PHE A 146 -9.51 -17.93 -22.91
N TRP A 147 -9.06 -16.67 -22.79
CA TRP A 147 -9.16 -15.65 -23.84
C TRP A 147 -7.77 -15.09 -24.19
N PRO A 148 -6.92 -15.87 -24.88
CA PRO A 148 -5.57 -15.44 -25.23
C PRO A 148 -5.56 -14.22 -26.15
N GLU A 149 -6.59 -14.01 -26.97
CA GLU A 149 -6.74 -12.86 -27.87
C GLU A 149 -6.88 -11.55 -27.10
N ALA A 150 -7.54 -11.57 -25.93
CA ALA A 150 -7.77 -10.41 -25.07
C ALA A 150 -6.72 -10.29 -23.95
N ARG A 151 -5.60 -11.03 -24.03
CA ARG A 151 -4.66 -11.17 -22.92
C ARG A 151 -4.05 -9.84 -22.47
N GLN A 152 -3.77 -8.92 -23.38
CA GLN A 152 -3.14 -7.64 -23.02
C GLN A 152 -4.11 -6.72 -22.29
N GLU A 153 -5.36 -6.70 -22.75
CA GLU A 153 -6.46 -5.95 -22.18
C GLU A 153 -6.78 -6.46 -20.77
N LEU A 154 -6.90 -7.78 -20.61
CA LEU A 154 -7.11 -8.42 -19.32
C LEU A 154 -5.93 -8.21 -18.35
N ARG A 155 -4.69 -8.22 -18.86
CA ARG A 155 -3.50 -7.87 -18.07
C ARG A 155 -3.52 -6.41 -17.64
N GLY A 156 -3.94 -5.49 -18.51
CA GLY A 156 -4.13 -4.08 -18.22
C GLY A 156 -5.15 -3.85 -17.10
N LEU A 157 -6.32 -4.53 -17.19
CA LEU A 157 -7.33 -4.53 -16.14
C LEU A 157 -6.77 -5.07 -14.82
N HIS A 158 -6.11 -6.24 -14.85
CA HIS A 158 -5.50 -6.85 -13.67
C HIS A 158 -4.56 -5.88 -12.96
N LEU A 159 -3.67 -5.22 -13.71
CA LEU A 159 -2.68 -4.30 -13.17
C LEU A 159 -3.35 -3.12 -12.47
N HIS A 160 -4.28 -2.43 -13.14
CA HIS A 160 -4.90 -1.21 -12.59
C HIS A 160 -5.89 -1.50 -11.47
N LEU A 161 -6.65 -2.58 -11.55
CA LEU A 161 -7.53 -3.02 -10.45
C LEU A 161 -6.73 -3.40 -9.21
N ASN A 162 -5.55 -3.99 -9.35
CA ASN A 162 -4.72 -4.34 -8.20
C ASN A 162 -3.96 -3.12 -7.66
N LEU A 163 -3.41 -2.27 -8.52
CA LEU A 163 -2.57 -1.15 -8.08
C LEU A 163 -3.41 0.05 -7.60
N LEU A 164 -4.36 0.53 -8.39
CA LEU A 164 -5.20 1.68 -8.03
C LEU A 164 -6.42 1.24 -7.21
N GLY A 165 -7.02 0.10 -7.56
CA GLY A 165 -8.17 -0.45 -6.85
C GLY A 165 -7.80 -1.01 -5.49
N PHE A 166 -7.10 -2.14 -5.46
CA PHE A 166 -6.79 -2.81 -4.21
C PHE A 166 -5.81 -2.00 -3.34
N VAL A 167 -4.63 -1.67 -3.85
CA VAL A 167 -3.61 -0.95 -3.06
C VAL A 167 -4.01 0.51 -2.85
N GLY A 168 -4.41 1.22 -3.91
CA GLY A 168 -4.78 2.63 -3.86
C GLY A 168 -6.00 2.93 -2.97
N LEU A 169 -7.14 2.25 -3.16
CA LEU A 169 -8.32 2.49 -2.31
C LEU A 169 -8.06 2.10 -0.85
N THR A 170 -7.31 1.01 -0.59
CA THR A 170 -6.89 0.65 0.77
C THR A 170 -6.08 1.78 1.39
N ALA A 171 -5.07 2.28 0.67
CA ALA A 171 -4.19 3.33 1.16
C ALA A 171 -4.98 4.61 1.46
N ILE A 172 -5.72 5.15 0.48
CA ILE A 172 -6.49 6.39 0.64
C ILE A 172 -7.52 6.26 1.78
N GLY A 173 -8.24 5.14 1.85
CA GLY A 173 -9.19 4.86 2.93
C GLY A 173 -8.53 4.82 4.31
N THR A 174 -7.35 4.21 4.41
CA THR A 174 -6.58 4.09 5.67
C THR A 174 -5.97 5.43 6.08
N LEU A 175 -5.43 6.20 5.14
CA LEU A 175 -4.80 7.49 5.40
C LEU A 175 -5.75 8.44 6.13
N GLN A 176 -7.04 8.44 5.80
CA GLN A 176 -8.04 9.29 6.45
C GLN A 176 -8.21 9.03 7.95
N VAL A 177 -7.83 7.85 8.45
CA VAL A 177 -7.88 7.51 9.88
C VAL A 177 -6.48 7.43 10.51
N LEU A 178 -5.47 7.08 9.72
CA LEU A 178 -4.12 6.88 10.21
C LEU A 178 -3.41 8.20 10.51
N LEU A 179 -3.52 9.22 9.66
CA LEU A 179 -2.90 10.52 9.94
C LEU A 179 -3.47 11.17 11.21
N PRO A 180 -4.80 11.25 11.42
CA PRO A 180 -5.35 11.73 12.68
C PRO A 180 -4.85 10.95 13.91
N THR A 181 -4.63 9.65 13.75
CA THR A 181 -4.07 8.79 14.81
C THR A 181 -2.62 9.13 15.12
N ILE A 182 -1.80 9.43 14.10
CA ILE A 182 -0.40 9.84 14.26
C ILE A 182 -0.31 11.16 15.02
N LEU A 183 -1.12 12.14 14.61
CA LEU A 183 -1.10 13.49 15.18
C LEU A 183 -1.91 13.62 16.48
N SER A 184 -2.50 12.52 16.96
CA SER A 184 -3.37 12.49 18.15
C SER A 184 -4.50 13.54 18.12
N GLY A 185 -4.96 13.90 16.91
CA GLY A 185 -5.95 14.94 16.68
C GLY A 185 -7.13 14.37 15.89
N PRO A 186 -8.27 14.04 16.54
CA PRO A 186 -9.39 13.38 15.89
C PRO A 186 -9.89 14.22 14.71
N ASP A 187 -10.27 13.56 13.61
CA ASP A 187 -10.82 14.23 12.44
C ASP A 187 -12.32 13.95 12.32
N ILE A 188 -13.12 14.90 12.84
CA ILE A 188 -14.58 14.80 12.89
C ILE A 188 -15.23 14.68 11.50
N ASP A 189 -14.57 15.19 10.46
CA ASP A 189 -15.09 15.20 9.09
C ASP A 189 -14.68 13.95 8.30
N ALA A 190 -13.76 13.13 8.82
CA ALA A 190 -13.24 11.96 8.11
C ALA A 190 -14.34 11.00 7.67
N ALA A 191 -15.32 10.73 8.53
CA ALA A 191 -16.42 9.84 8.20
C ALA A 191 -17.30 10.40 7.06
N VAL A 192 -17.53 11.72 7.02
CA VAL A 192 -18.31 12.36 5.95
C VAL A 192 -17.53 12.31 4.63
N ARG A 193 -16.25 12.66 4.64
CA ARG A 193 -15.39 12.61 3.45
C ARG A 193 -15.26 11.20 2.90
N LEU A 194 -15.01 10.20 3.74
CA LEU A 194 -14.95 8.79 3.33
C LEU A 194 -16.22 8.33 2.63
N ARG A 195 -17.41 8.78 3.04
CA ARG A 195 -18.67 8.45 2.35
C ARG A 195 -18.79 9.14 1.00
N ARG A 196 -18.45 10.43 0.94
CA ARG A 196 -18.58 11.24 -0.28
C ARG A 196 -17.57 10.86 -1.35
N ASP A 197 -16.36 10.48 -0.95
CA ASP A 197 -15.25 10.31 -1.87
C ASP A 197 -15.13 8.87 -2.39
N LEU A 198 -15.77 7.90 -1.73
CA LEU A 198 -15.73 6.50 -2.16
C LEU A 198 -16.32 6.30 -3.57
N PRO A 199 -17.51 6.81 -3.92
CA PRO A 199 -18.05 6.64 -5.27
C PRO A 199 -17.13 7.25 -6.34
N LEU A 200 -16.54 8.41 -6.06
CA LEU A 200 -15.60 9.08 -6.96
C LEU A 200 -14.34 8.25 -7.16
N ALA A 201 -13.78 7.72 -6.07
CA ALA A 201 -12.57 6.91 -6.13
C ALA A 201 -12.81 5.57 -6.85
N VAL A 202 -13.92 4.89 -6.59
CA VAL A 202 -14.29 3.64 -7.27
C VAL A 202 -14.53 3.89 -8.76
N ALA A 203 -15.32 4.91 -9.11
CA ALA A 203 -15.54 5.30 -10.50
C ALA A 203 -14.22 5.64 -11.20
N GLY A 204 -13.33 6.37 -10.53
CA GLY A 204 -12.00 6.70 -11.02
C GLY A 204 -11.16 5.46 -11.33
N VAL A 205 -11.08 4.51 -10.39
CA VAL A 205 -10.38 3.23 -10.59
C VAL A 205 -10.94 2.45 -11.77
N LEU A 206 -12.28 2.33 -11.85
CA LEU A 206 -12.93 1.57 -12.92
C LEU A 206 -12.69 2.20 -14.29
N LEU A 207 -12.82 3.53 -14.39
CA LEU A 207 -12.55 4.26 -15.63
C LEU A 207 -11.09 4.16 -16.07
N VAL A 208 -10.13 4.28 -15.15
CA VAL A 208 -8.70 4.07 -15.48
C VAL A 208 -8.45 2.64 -15.94
N SER A 209 -9.01 1.65 -15.24
CA SER A 209 -8.81 0.23 -15.57
C SER A 209 -9.41 -0.12 -16.93
N LEU A 210 -10.66 0.32 -17.18
CA LEU A 210 -11.34 0.12 -18.46
C LEU A 210 -10.65 0.88 -19.59
N GLY A 211 -10.19 2.11 -19.35
CA GLY A 211 -9.46 2.88 -20.34
C GLY A 211 -8.11 2.27 -20.70
N ALA A 212 -7.40 1.69 -19.74
CA ALA A 212 -6.17 0.96 -20.00
C ALA A 212 -6.39 -0.31 -20.85
N ALA A 213 -7.61 -0.87 -20.83
CA ALA A 213 -7.94 -2.10 -21.53
C ALA A 213 -8.62 -1.86 -22.90
N PHE A 214 -9.45 -0.83 -23.01
CA PHE A 214 -10.33 -0.63 -24.17
C PHE A 214 -10.13 0.72 -24.87
N GLY A 215 -9.38 1.66 -24.27
CA GLY A 215 -9.11 2.95 -24.88
C GLY A 215 -8.74 4.04 -23.88
N TRP A 216 -7.54 4.59 -24.01
CA TRP A 216 -6.98 5.57 -23.09
C TRP A 216 -7.83 6.83 -22.83
N PRO A 217 -8.74 7.31 -23.72
CA PRO A 217 -9.56 8.49 -23.42
C PRO A 217 -10.45 8.31 -22.17
N LEU A 218 -10.83 7.08 -21.83
CA LEU A 218 -11.56 6.76 -20.59
C LEU A 218 -10.67 6.89 -19.34
N SER A 219 -9.35 6.73 -19.47
CA SER A 219 -8.41 6.83 -18.35
C SER A 219 -8.24 8.25 -17.84
N LEU A 220 -8.41 9.27 -18.70
CA LEU A 220 -8.30 10.68 -18.30
C LEU A 220 -9.36 11.13 -17.29
N PRO A 221 -10.68 10.98 -17.53
CA PRO A 221 -11.68 11.33 -16.53
C PRO A 221 -11.51 10.47 -15.28
N GLY A 222 -11.10 9.21 -15.42
CA GLY A 222 -10.79 8.34 -14.29
C GLY A 222 -9.66 8.89 -13.40
N ALA A 223 -8.54 9.30 -14.01
CA ALA A 223 -7.43 9.95 -13.32
C ALA A 223 -7.87 11.27 -12.67
N GLY A 224 -8.68 12.07 -13.37
CA GLY A 224 -9.25 13.32 -12.85
C GLY A 224 -10.08 13.12 -11.57
N LEU A 225 -10.93 12.10 -11.53
CA LEU A 225 -11.72 11.74 -10.33
C LEU A 225 -10.83 11.35 -9.15
N LEU A 226 -9.77 10.57 -9.40
CA LEU A 226 -8.82 10.16 -8.38
C LEU A 226 -8.00 11.34 -7.86
N ILE A 227 -7.47 12.18 -8.76
CA ILE A 227 -6.77 13.42 -8.40
C ILE A 227 -7.68 14.29 -7.53
N PHE A 228 -8.94 14.47 -7.93
CA PHE A 228 -9.90 15.28 -7.18
C PHE A 228 -10.13 14.74 -5.76
N ALA A 229 -10.34 13.42 -5.61
CA ALA A 229 -10.52 12.81 -4.29
C ALA A 229 -9.29 12.97 -3.39
N VAL A 230 -8.09 12.76 -3.95
CA VAL A 230 -6.81 12.85 -3.24
C VAL A 230 -6.46 14.30 -2.87
N CYS A 231 -6.63 15.25 -3.78
CA CYS A 231 -6.44 16.68 -3.53
C CYS A 231 -7.40 17.18 -2.44
N ARG A 232 -8.64 16.71 -2.42
CA ARG A 232 -9.59 17.05 -1.36
C ARG A 232 -9.17 16.51 0.01
N LEU A 233 -8.57 15.32 0.07
CA LEU A 233 -7.98 14.79 1.30
C LEU A 233 -6.77 15.63 1.75
N GLY A 234 -5.84 15.92 0.84
CA GLY A 234 -4.65 16.72 1.14
C GLY A 234 -4.99 18.14 1.59
N LEU A 235 -5.96 18.78 0.95
CA LEU A 235 -6.46 20.10 1.34
C LEU A 235 -7.13 20.08 2.72
N ALA A 236 -7.88 19.02 3.05
CA ALA A 236 -8.45 18.87 4.37
C ALA A 236 -7.37 18.76 5.45
N TRP A 237 -6.29 18.01 5.19
CA TRP A 237 -5.15 17.92 6.10
C TRP A 237 -4.41 19.24 6.26
N LEU A 238 -4.13 19.95 5.16
CA LEU A 238 -3.46 21.24 5.18
C LEU A 238 -4.27 22.28 5.96
N ARG A 239 -5.60 22.33 5.77
CA ARG A 239 -6.47 23.24 6.52
C ARG A 239 -6.56 22.89 8.01
N ARG A 240 -6.53 21.60 8.35
CA ARG A 240 -6.71 21.14 9.74
C ARG A 240 -5.44 21.25 10.57
N TYR A 241 -4.30 20.85 10.02
CA TYR A 241 -3.05 20.73 10.77
C TYR A 241 -2.02 21.79 10.35
N GLY A 242 -2.11 22.33 9.13
CA GLY A 242 -1.08 23.19 8.56
C GLY A 242 0.16 22.41 8.10
N LEU A 243 0.88 22.97 7.12
CA LEU A 243 2.04 22.30 6.52
C LEU A 243 3.16 22.05 7.55
N ARG A 244 3.41 23.01 8.45
CA ARG A 244 4.47 22.91 9.47
C ARG A 244 4.28 21.70 10.39
N VAL A 245 3.05 21.45 10.84
CA VAL A 245 2.75 20.29 11.69
C VAL A 245 2.89 18.99 10.90
N LEU A 246 2.40 18.98 9.66
CA LEU A 246 2.44 17.79 8.81
C LEU A 246 3.87 17.32 8.53
N ILE A 247 4.81 18.26 8.32
CA ILE A 247 6.22 17.94 8.06
C ILE A 247 7.05 17.78 9.35
N GLY A 248 6.54 18.28 10.48
CA GLY A 248 7.24 18.27 11.77
C GLY A 248 7.30 16.88 12.43
N ASP A 249 6.33 16.01 12.17
CA ASP A 249 6.38 14.60 12.59
C ASP A 249 6.77 13.71 11.40
N GLY A 250 7.82 12.89 11.55
CA GLY A 250 8.37 12.13 10.44
C GLY A 250 7.44 11.04 9.87
N ALA A 251 6.54 10.48 10.67
CA ALA A 251 5.53 9.55 10.17
C ALA A 251 4.47 10.31 9.35
N SER A 252 3.99 11.43 9.87
CA SER A 252 3.09 12.34 9.16
C SER A 252 3.69 12.83 7.84
N ALA A 253 4.96 13.26 7.84
CA ALA A 253 5.67 13.70 6.64
C ALA A 253 5.76 12.59 5.59
N SER A 254 6.03 11.35 6.01
CA SER A 254 6.05 10.18 5.13
C SER A 254 4.66 9.88 4.54
N LEU A 255 3.59 10.02 5.32
CA LEU A 255 2.22 9.84 4.81
C LEU A 255 1.77 10.97 3.88
N LEU A 256 2.18 12.21 4.14
CA LEU A 256 1.95 13.34 3.23
C LEU A 256 2.67 13.10 1.90
N ALA A 257 3.92 12.64 1.95
CA ALA A 257 4.67 12.25 0.76
C ALA A 257 4.02 11.07 0.03
N ALA A 258 3.46 10.08 0.73
CA ALA A 258 2.68 9.02 0.09
C ALA A 258 1.47 9.58 -0.68
N LEU A 259 0.74 10.52 -0.08
CA LEU A 259 -0.40 11.17 -0.75
C LEU A 259 0.04 11.94 -2.00
N PHE A 260 1.15 12.67 -1.90
CA PHE A 260 1.76 13.36 -3.04
C PHE A 260 2.27 12.38 -4.12
N GLY A 261 2.92 11.29 -3.71
CA GLY A 261 3.37 10.23 -4.59
C GLY A 261 2.23 9.55 -5.34
N PHE A 262 1.06 9.38 -4.71
CA PHE A 262 -0.12 8.90 -5.41
C PHE A 262 -0.56 9.86 -6.52
N LEU A 263 -0.49 11.18 -6.31
CA LEU A 263 -0.73 12.17 -7.37
C LEU A 263 0.31 12.04 -8.50
N LEU A 264 1.59 11.87 -8.16
CA LEU A 264 2.65 11.65 -9.16
C LEU A 264 2.40 10.39 -9.99
N ILE A 265 1.91 9.30 -9.39
CA ILE A 265 1.56 8.08 -10.13
C ILE A 265 0.46 8.36 -11.16
N LEU A 266 -0.55 9.15 -10.82
CA LEU A 266 -1.62 9.49 -11.76
C LEU A 266 -1.09 10.35 -12.91
N VAL A 267 -0.15 11.26 -12.62
CA VAL A 267 0.54 12.07 -13.64
C VAL A 267 1.40 11.19 -14.55
N PHE A 268 2.24 10.32 -13.98
CA PHE A 268 3.10 9.40 -14.74
C PHE A 268 2.27 8.41 -15.56
N GLY A 269 1.20 7.86 -15.00
CA GLY A 269 0.27 6.99 -15.72
C GLY A 269 -0.42 7.71 -16.88
N THR A 270 -0.77 8.97 -16.71
CA THR A 270 -1.32 9.80 -17.80
C THR A 270 -0.27 10.05 -18.88
N ALA A 271 0.96 10.42 -18.50
CA ALA A 271 2.07 10.61 -19.44
C ALA A 271 2.41 9.31 -20.20
N HIS A 272 2.37 8.17 -19.53
CA HIS A 272 2.51 6.85 -20.13
C HIS A 272 1.40 6.57 -21.15
N ALA A 273 0.15 6.90 -20.85
CA ALA A 273 -0.98 6.74 -21.78
C ALA A 273 -0.81 7.57 -23.07
N PHE A 274 -0.10 8.71 -23.01
CA PHE A 274 0.29 9.51 -24.17
C PHE A 274 1.59 9.03 -24.86
N GLY A 275 2.19 7.94 -24.41
CA GLY A 275 3.44 7.41 -24.97
C GLY A 275 4.71 8.20 -24.59
N VAL A 276 4.61 9.13 -23.63
CA VAL A 276 5.74 9.97 -23.19
C VAL A 276 6.68 9.21 -22.24
N MET A 277 6.16 8.20 -21.53
CA MET A 277 6.91 7.42 -20.53
C MET A 277 6.78 5.92 -20.72
N GLY A 278 7.82 5.17 -20.35
CA GLY A 278 7.84 3.72 -20.33
C GLY A 278 6.94 3.13 -19.22
N GLY A 279 6.19 2.08 -19.56
CA GLY A 279 5.32 1.41 -18.60
C GLY A 279 6.06 0.73 -17.44
N HIS A 280 7.23 0.13 -17.72
CA HIS A 280 8.07 -0.51 -16.70
C HIS A 280 8.57 0.50 -15.66
N ASP A 281 9.11 1.62 -16.15
CA ASP A 281 9.65 2.71 -15.34
C ASP A 281 8.59 3.32 -14.43
N THR A 282 7.37 3.51 -14.97
CA THR A 282 6.22 4.04 -14.22
C THR A 282 5.82 3.15 -13.04
N VAL A 283 5.88 1.82 -13.20
CA VAL A 283 5.54 0.87 -12.12
C VAL A 283 6.61 0.85 -11.03
N LEU A 284 7.90 0.90 -11.39
CA LEU A 284 8.97 1.00 -10.39
C LEU A 284 8.95 2.35 -9.67
N ALA A 285 8.68 3.43 -10.40
CA ALA A 285 8.47 4.75 -9.82
C ALA A 285 7.34 4.74 -8.78
N CYS A 286 6.21 4.09 -9.07
CA CYS A 286 5.09 3.93 -8.13
C CYS A 286 5.52 3.31 -6.80
N MET A 287 6.39 2.29 -6.83
CA MET A 287 6.91 1.67 -5.61
C MET A 287 7.69 2.66 -4.75
N ALA A 288 8.51 3.49 -5.39
CA ALA A 288 9.34 4.47 -4.73
C ALA A 288 8.55 5.69 -4.25
N VAL A 289 7.80 6.38 -5.13
CA VAL A 289 7.15 7.65 -4.76
C VAL A 289 5.97 7.48 -3.81
N PHE A 290 5.31 6.31 -3.81
CA PHE A 290 4.07 6.10 -3.04
C PHE A 290 4.19 5.00 -1.99
N LEU A 291 4.55 3.77 -2.40
CA LEU A 291 4.50 2.63 -1.47
C LEU A 291 5.53 2.74 -0.36
N LEU A 292 6.76 3.16 -0.65
CA LEU A 292 7.81 3.29 0.37
C LEU A 292 7.50 4.39 1.40
N PRO A 293 7.09 5.62 1.02
CA PRO A 293 6.59 6.60 1.97
C PRO A 293 5.39 6.09 2.79
N LEU A 294 4.44 5.41 2.14
CA LEU A 294 3.25 4.86 2.81
C LEU A 294 3.64 3.82 3.86
N VAL A 295 4.43 2.82 3.47
CA VAL A 295 4.83 1.70 4.32
C VAL A 295 5.71 2.19 5.47
N THR A 296 6.75 2.97 5.19
CA THR A 296 7.65 3.47 6.25
C THR A 296 6.93 4.43 7.19
N GLY A 297 6.06 5.31 6.69
CA GLY A 297 5.22 6.19 7.51
C GLY A 297 4.24 5.42 8.40
N ALA A 298 3.53 4.44 7.83
CA ALA A 298 2.60 3.60 8.59
C ALA A 298 3.32 2.74 9.63
N LEU A 299 4.45 2.11 9.29
CA LEU A 299 5.22 1.30 10.22
C LEU A 299 5.83 2.13 11.35
N SER A 300 6.22 3.39 11.10
CA SER A 300 6.72 4.29 12.14
C SER A 300 5.70 4.48 13.27
N GLN A 301 4.40 4.46 12.95
CA GLN A 301 3.32 4.56 13.93
C GLN A 301 2.84 3.19 14.44
N LEU A 302 2.66 2.21 13.54
CA LEU A 302 1.96 0.97 13.84
C LEU A 302 2.88 -0.11 14.41
N MET A 303 4.16 -0.13 14.05
CA MET A 303 5.11 -1.11 14.56
C MET A 303 5.23 -1.06 16.10
N PRO A 304 5.35 0.14 16.73
CA PRO A 304 5.30 0.26 18.19
C PRO A 304 4.02 -0.29 18.81
N VAL A 305 2.85 -0.06 18.17
CA VAL A 305 1.55 -0.57 18.64
C VAL A 305 1.49 -2.10 18.58
N TRP A 306 2.02 -2.69 17.51
CA TRP A 306 2.01 -4.13 17.33
C TRP A 306 3.00 -4.85 18.24
N ARG A 307 4.15 -4.23 18.54
CA ARG A 307 5.17 -4.80 19.42
C ARG A 307 4.81 -4.67 20.89
N HIS A 308 4.24 -3.53 21.28
CA HIS A 308 3.82 -3.22 22.64
C HIS A 308 2.30 -2.94 22.67
N PRO A 309 1.46 -3.99 22.54
CA PRO A 309 0.01 -3.83 22.50
C PRO A 309 -0.56 -3.41 23.85
N GLY A 310 -1.72 -2.75 23.82
CA GLY A 310 -2.43 -2.33 25.02
C GLY A 310 -2.20 -0.85 25.36
N ARG A 311 -2.10 -0.55 26.66
CA ARG A 311 -1.90 0.82 27.15
C ARG A 311 -0.59 1.40 26.61
N ARG A 312 -0.54 2.72 26.48
CA ARG A 312 0.68 3.43 26.09
C ARG A 312 1.74 3.22 27.17
N THR A 313 2.95 2.84 26.76
CA THR A 313 4.10 2.58 27.63
C THR A 313 5.29 3.39 27.15
N GLU A 314 6.27 3.63 28.02
CA GLU A 314 7.51 4.33 27.66
C GLU A 314 8.27 3.62 26.53
N ALA A 315 8.36 2.28 26.58
CA ALA A 315 8.98 1.49 25.52
C ALA A 315 8.31 1.71 24.14
N ARG A 316 6.97 1.84 24.11
CA ARG A 316 6.23 2.15 22.88
C ARG A 316 6.56 3.54 22.36
N ASP A 317 6.70 4.52 23.25
CA ASP A 317 6.99 5.90 22.89
C ASP A 317 8.43 6.08 22.41
N GLN A 318 9.39 5.44 23.08
CA GLN A 318 10.79 5.38 22.66
C GLN A 318 10.93 4.74 21.27
N MET A 319 10.27 3.59 21.05
CA MET A 319 10.27 2.93 19.76
C MET A 319 9.72 3.85 18.65
N ARG A 320 8.60 4.55 18.91
CA ARG A 320 8.04 5.52 17.96
C ARG A 320 9.02 6.66 17.70
N ALA A 321 9.60 7.24 18.75
CA ALA A 321 10.53 8.37 18.65
C ALA A 321 11.70 8.05 17.71
N VAL A 322 12.28 6.85 17.82
CA VAL A 322 13.35 6.39 16.92
C VAL A 322 12.84 6.23 15.48
N LEU A 323 11.67 5.61 15.27
CA LEU A 323 11.20 5.31 13.92
C LEU A 323 10.73 6.54 13.12
N VAL A 324 10.30 7.60 13.79
CA VAL A 324 9.94 8.86 13.13
C VAL A 324 11.16 9.71 12.75
N GLN A 325 12.34 9.47 13.33
CA GLN A 325 13.55 10.23 13.03
C GLN A 325 13.87 10.17 11.53
N GLY A 326 14.23 11.33 10.96
CA GLY A 326 14.56 11.47 9.54
C GLY A 326 13.41 11.17 8.56
N GLY A 327 12.16 11.05 9.03
CA GLY A 327 11.03 10.68 8.18
C GLY A 327 10.80 11.61 6.99
N ALA A 328 10.96 12.93 7.17
CA ALA A 328 10.86 13.91 6.08
C ALA A 328 11.99 13.76 5.04
N ILE A 329 13.23 13.55 5.50
CA ILE A 329 14.39 13.34 4.60
C ILE A 329 14.20 12.06 3.79
N ARG A 330 13.82 10.96 4.46
CA ARG A 330 13.52 9.69 3.82
C ARG A 330 12.41 9.84 2.78
N ALA A 331 11.36 10.57 3.11
CA ALA A 331 10.26 10.84 2.18
C ALA A 331 10.74 11.60 0.93
N LEU A 332 11.60 12.61 1.09
CA LEU A 332 12.21 13.31 -0.04
C LEU A 332 13.06 12.38 -0.90
N LEU A 333 13.89 11.54 -0.30
CA LEU A 333 14.70 10.55 -1.02
C LEU A 333 13.83 9.60 -1.86
N PHE A 334 12.71 9.14 -1.34
CA PHE A 334 11.77 8.29 -2.06
C PHE A 334 11.04 9.00 -3.20
N ILE A 335 10.58 10.24 -2.98
CA ILE A 335 9.96 11.05 -4.03
C ILE A 335 10.95 11.34 -5.15
N SER A 336 12.14 11.87 -4.82
CA SER A 336 13.18 12.15 -5.81
C SER A 336 13.65 10.88 -6.52
N GLY A 337 13.87 9.79 -5.77
CA GLY A 337 14.28 8.50 -6.33
C GLY A 337 13.26 7.95 -7.32
N GLY A 338 11.98 7.92 -6.94
CA GLY A 338 10.93 7.44 -7.83
C GLY A 338 10.67 8.37 -9.02
N SER A 339 10.81 9.68 -8.87
CA SER A 339 10.75 10.62 -10.00
C SER A 339 11.88 10.40 -11.01
N LEU A 340 13.10 10.11 -10.55
CA LEU A 340 14.22 9.75 -11.44
C LEU A 340 13.96 8.41 -12.14
N LEU A 341 13.43 7.41 -11.43
CA LEU A 341 13.04 6.13 -12.03
C LEU A 341 11.96 6.32 -13.11
N ALA A 342 10.98 7.21 -12.90
CA ALA A 342 9.91 7.46 -13.87
C ALA A 342 10.41 7.97 -15.23
N ILE A 343 11.56 8.66 -15.24
CA ILE A 343 12.22 9.17 -16.45
C ILE A 343 13.39 8.28 -16.92
N GLY A 344 13.48 7.05 -16.40
CA GLY A 344 14.47 6.05 -16.83
C GLY A 344 15.88 6.23 -16.24
N LEU A 345 16.06 7.08 -15.22
CA LEU A 345 17.37 7.32 -14.62
C LEU A 345 17.64 6.35 -13.46
N SER A 346 18.65 5.49 -13.64
CA SER A 346 19.08 4.48 -12.65
C SER A 346 19.54 5.06 -11.30
N ALA A 347 19.96 6.33 -11.27
CA ALA A 347 20.27 7.06 -10.04
C ALA A 347 19.11 7.02 -9.01
N GLY A 348 17.87 6.85 -9.47
CA GLY A 348 16.70 6.73 -8.60
C GLY A 348 16.72 5.52 -7.67
N TYR A 349 17.39 4.43 -8.05
CA TYR A 349 17.57 3.26 -7.19
C TYR A 349 18.44 3.58 -5.96
N TRP A 350 19.50 4.37 -6.14
CA TRP A 350 20.40 4.74 -5.04
C TRP A 350 19.73 5.64 -4.01
N LEU A 351 18.95 6.63 -4.45
CA LEU A 351 18.17 7.47 -3.52
C LEU A 351 17.14 6.64 -2.74
N THR A 352 16.50 5.70 -3.44
CA THR A 352 15.53 4.79 -2.83
C THR A 352 16.21 3.85 -1.82
N ALA A 353 17.38 3.31 -2.15
CA ALA A 353 18.20 2.50 -1.24
C ALA A 353 18.60 3.31 0.01
N ALA A 354 19.07 4.55 -0.16
CA ALA A 354 19.44 5.42 0.94
C ALA A 354 18.26 5.67 1.90
N GLY A 355 17.08 6.00 1.38
CA GLY A 355 15.87 6.18 2.19
C GLY A 355 15.46 4.91 2.95
N LEU A 356 15.58 3.74 2.32
CA LEU A 356 15.33 2.45 2.96
C LEU A 356 16.35 2.15 4.08
N LEU A 357 17.63 2.35 3.82
CA LEU A 357 18.71 2.15 4.80
C LEU A 357 18.52 3.03 6.03
N MET A 358 18.12 4.29 5.86
CA MET A 358 17.78 5.18 6.99
C MET A 358 16.67 4.58 7.87
N PHE A 359 15.62 4.01 7.29
CA PHE A 359 14.54 3.41 8.07
C PHE A 359 14.94 2.07 8.70
N LEU A 360 15.69 1.24 7.97
CA LEU A 360 16.22 -0.02 8.50
C LEU A 360 17.14 0.21 9.69
N TYR A 361 17.99 1.23 9.64
CA TYR A 361 18.81 1.65 10.78
C TYR A 361 17.94 2.00 12.00
N GLY A 362 16.86 2.76 11.80
CA GLY A 362 15.87 3.04 12.84
C GLY A 362 15.22 1.77 13.41
N ILE A 363 14.85 0.82 12.55
CA ILE A 363 14.31 -0.49 12.96
C ILE A 363 15.32 -1.26 13.81
N VAL A 364 16.58 -1.39 13.37
CA VAL A 364 17.63 -2.08 14.12
C VAL A 364 17.85 -1.42 15.48
N ARG A 365 17.96 -0.09 15.53
CA ARG A 365 18.06 0.65 16.80
C ARG A 365 16.89 0.36 17.73
N ALA A 366 15.67 0.42 17.19
CA ALA A 366 14.45 0.27 17.98
C ALA A 366 14.25 -1.17 18.52
N PHE A 367 14.73 -2.20 17.82
CA PHE A 367 14.59 -3.60 18.23
C PHE A 367 15.79 -4.13 19.04
N CYS A 368 17.01 -3.70 18.70
CA CYS A 368 18.24 -4.26 19.27
C CYS A 368 18.84 -3.39 20.38
N PHE A 369 18.56 -2.09 20.41
CA PHE A 369 19.13 -1.15 21.38
C PHE A 369 18.07 -0.26 22.07
N PRO A 370 17.02 -0.84 22.68
CA PRO A 370 16.02 -0.06 23.41
C PRO A 370 16.66 0.53 24.68
N GLY A 371 17.10 1.79 24.64
CA GLY A 371 17.58 2.54 25.83
C GLY A 371 18.96 3.21 25.71
N ALA A 372 19.66 3.11 24.58
CA ALA A 372 21.02 3.66 24.47
C ALA A 372 21.11 5.21 24.57
N GLU A 373 19.99 5.95 24.46
CA GLU A 373 19.97 7.41 24.63
C GLU A 373 19.73 7.89 26.08
N GLN A 374 19.46 6.99 27.04
CA GLN A 374 19.35 7.39 28.46
C GLN A 374 20.67 7.37 29.23
N ASN A 375 21.75 6.80 28.67
CA ASN A 375 23.07 6.71 29.31
C ASN A 375 24.17 7.52 28.59
N GLY A 376 23.79 8.40 27.65
CA GLY A 376 24.72 9.34 27.02
C GLY A 376 24.74 10.66 27.79
N ILE A 377 25.72 10.79 28.67
CA ILE A 377 26.18 12.04 29.31
C ILE A 377 26.40 13.14 28.27
#